data_AF-A0A522H4M6-F1
#
_entry.id   AF-A0A522H4M6-F1
#
_cell.length_a   1.000
_cell.length_b   1.000
_cell.length_c   1.000
_cell.angle_alpha   90.00
_cell.angle_beta   90.00
_cell.angle_gamma   90.00
#
_symmetry.space_group_name_H-M   'P 1'
#
loop_
_entity.id
_entity.type
_entity.pdbx_description
1 polymer ?
#
loop_
_entity_poly.entity_id
_entity_poly.type
_entity_poly.pdbx_seq_one_letter_code
_entity_poly.pdbx_strand_id
1 'polypeptide(L)'
;MQMHRKSRTALLIGLALAGGLSSTMASAADTGGSQFSNKLLLTGGVSQIEGSAGGGLTPWAVIGGYGTQDEIGGNAFYSRVNLPDYHLDDVGALVGFYNRVEVSFAQQRFNTEQVGGALGLGNGFTFTQNVIGVKVRLFGDVVLDQDSWMPQVSIGIQHKKNDQAAVLRFIGAKSDQGNDYYISATKLFLSQSLLVNATLRYTKANQIGILGFGGDKNNTYKPEFAGSVAYLLSRNWAIGAEYRQKPNNLGIAREDNWYDAFVAWAPTKHVSLTLAYVDLGNIVIKRQQRGMYASVQVGF
;
A
#
# COMPACT_ATOMS: atom_id res chain seq x y z
N MET A 1 17.44 39.98 -27.56
CA MET A 1 17.38 40.65 -26.25
C MET A 1 16.28 39.99 -25.44
N GLN A 2 16.65 38.91 -24.74
CA GLN A 2 15.77 38.12 -23.88
C GLN A 2 15.74 38.74 -22.49
N MET A 3 14.58 38.76 -21.83
CA MET A 3 14.52 38.57 -20.38
C MET A 3 13.15 38.07 -19.93
N HIS A 4 13.18 36.83 -19.44
CA HIS A 4 12.39 36.21 -18.38
C HIS A 4 10.95 36.65 -18.10
N ARG A 5 10.02 35.72 -18.33
CA ARG A 5 8.79 35.60 -17.53
C ARG A 5 8.64 34.15 -17.05
N LYS A 6 9.18 33.86 -15.86
CA LYS A 6 9.00 32.58 -15.16
C LYS A 6 7.88 32.72 -14.13
N SER A 7 6.97 31.74 -14.15
CA SER A 7 6.31 31.08 -13.03
C SER A 7 5.58 31.95 -11.98
N ARG A 8 4.24 31.96 -12.08
CA ARG A 8 3.32 32.24 -10.97
C ARG A 8 2.55 30.95 -10.63
N THR A 9 3.23 29.95 -10.07
CA THR A 9 2.58 28.75 -9.53
C THR A 9 3.52 28.02 -8.58
N ALA A 10 3.86 28.65 -7.45
CA ALA A 10 4.58 27.99 -6.36
C ALA A 10 4.39 28.78 -5.06
N LEU A 11 3.16 28.83 -4.52
CA LEU A 11 2.96 29.34 -3.16
C LEU A 11 1.67 28.83 -2.51
N LEU A 12 1.45 27.52 -2.47
CA LEU A 12 0.33 26.94 -1.69
C LEU A 12 0.64 25.58 -1.01
N ILE A 13 1.89 25.12 -0.95
CA ILE A 13 2.26 23.84 -0.29
C ILE A 13 3.09 24.06 1.00
N GLY A 14 3.20 25.31 1.46
CA GLY A 14 4.08 25.69 2.58
C GLY A 14 3.42 25.82 3.96
N LEU A 15 2.21 25.30 4.19
CA LEU A 15 1.47 25.58 5.44
C LEU A 15 0.85 24.35 6.14
N ALA A 16 1.52 23.20 6.11
CA ALA A 16 1.11 22.03 6.91
C ALA A 16 2.24 21.39 7.74
N LEU A 17 3.45 21.96 7.77
CA LEU A 17 4.62 21.40 8.46
C LEU A 17 5.28 22.35 9.47
N ALA A 18 4.61 23.43 9.86
CA ALA A 18 5.13 24.40 10.83
C ALA A 18 4.12 24.66 11.96
N GLY A 19 4.02 23.70 12.86
CA GLY A 19 3.42 23.84 14.18
C GLY A 19 3.87 22.62 14.97
N GLY A 20 5.03 22.61 15.62
CA GLY A 20 5.49 23.61 16.55
C GLY A 20 5.69 22.84 17.86
N LEU A 21 6.89 22.27 18.02
CA LEU A 21 7.40 21.69 19.25
C LEU A 21 7.14 22.67 20.41
N SER A 22 6.12 22.38 21.20
CA SER A 22 5.89 23.03 22.49
C SER A 22 5.90 21.94 23.55
N SER A 23 7.03 21.83 24.23
CA SER A 23 7.19 21.04 25.44
C SER A 23 6.41 21.69 26.58
N THR A 24 5.21 21.19 26.86
CA THR A 24 4.52 21.43 28.13
C THR A 24 4.66 20.19 29.00
N MET A 25 5.45 20.32 30.06
CA MET A 25 5.44 19.38 31.18
C MET A 25 4.07 19.51 31.86
N ALA A 26 3.15 18.60 31.56
CA ALA A 26 1.87 18.48 32.25
C ALA A 26 1.93 17.28 33.20
N SER A 27 1.76 17.57 34.49
CA SER A 27 1.70 16.61 35.58
C SER A 27 0.71 15.47 35.28
N ALA A 28 1.18 14.23 35.45
CA ALA A 28 0.35 13.05 35.34
C ALA A 28 -0.69 13.02 36.47
N ALA A 29 -1.93 13.37 36.14
CA ALA A 29 -3.10 12.87 36.83
C ALA A 29 -3.51 11.57 36.10
N ASP A 30 -3.33 10.45 36.79
CA ASP A 30 -3.76 9.12 36.39
C ASP A 30 -5.29 9.04 36.46
N THR A 31 -5.96 9.35 35.36
CA THR A 31 -7.41 9.21 35.20
C THR A 31 -7.75 8.63 33.83
N GLY A 32 -8.00 7.32 33.78
CA GLY A 32 -8.63 6.61 32.65
C GLY A 32 -7.63 6.11 31.61
N GLY A 33 -7.58 4.79 31.39
CA GLY A 33 -6.73 4.17 30.38
C GLY A 33 -6.86 4.85 29.02
N SER A 34 -5.71 5.13 28.38
CA SER A 34 -5.65 5.65 27.01
C SER A 34 -6.52 4.78 26.10
N GLN A 35 -7.62 5.33 25.57
CA GLN A 35 -8.50 4.66 24.58
C GLN A 35 -7.87 4.57 23.19
N PHE A 36 -6.54 4.69 23.13
CA PHE A 36 -5.75 4.73 21.92
C PHE A 36 -4.48 3.90 22.15
N SER A 37 -4.21 2.97 21.23
CA SER A 37 -2.91 2.33 21.00
C SER A 37 -2.46 1.18 21.91
N ASN A 38 -3.14 0.03 21.87
CA ASN A 38 -2.76 -1.17 22.63
C ASN A 38 -2.35 -2.42 21.82
N LYS A 39 -2.39 -2.39 20.48
CA LYS A 39 -1.93 -3.52 19.64
C LYS A 39 -0.41 -3.72 19.73
N LEU A 40 0.05 -4.97 19.61
CA LEU A 40 1.48 -5.30 19.55
C LEU A 40 2.15 -4.68 18.31
N LEU A 41 3.42 -4.29 18.46
CA LEU A 41 4.21 -3.76 17.35
C LEU A 41 4.26 -4.74 16.18
N LEU A 42 4.19 -4.21 14.96
CA LEU A 42 4.24 -4.95 13.70
C LEU A 42 3.11 -5.97 13.46
N THR A 43 2.20 -6.21 14.42
CA THR A 43 1.06 -7.13 14.21
C THR A 43 -0.13 -6.48 13.49
N GLY A 44 -0.12 -5.15 13.37
CA GLY A 44 -1.04 -4.40 12.50
C GLY A 44 -0.59 -4.33 11.03
N GLY A 45 0.57 -4.92 10.70
CA GLY A 45 1.21 -4.75 9.40
C GLY A 45 1.75 -3.34 9.17
N VAL A 46 2.19 -3.10 7.94
CA VAL A 46 2.57 -1.79 7.42
C VAL A 46 1.53 -1.34 6.38
N SER A 47 1.65 -0.12 5.87
CA SER A 47 0.82 0.38 4.79
C SER A 47 1.27 -0.20 3.45
N GLN A 48 0.39 -1.01 2.87
CA GLN A 48 0.55 -1.56 1.54
C GLN A 48 0.40 -0.45 0.48
N ILE A 49 1.03 -0.61 -0.68
CA ILE A 49 1.03 0.38 -1.80
C ILE A 49 -0.33 0.66 -2.46
N GLU A 50 -1.46 0.35 -1.81
CA GLU A 50 -2.81 0.78 -2.21
C GLU A 50 -3.61 1.29 -1.00
N GLY A 51 -2.92 1.60 0.11
CA GLY A 51 -3.44 2.26 1.30
C GLY A 51 -3.87 1.36 2.46
N SER A 52 -4.23 0.11 2.18
CA SER A 52 -4.70 -0.81 3.22
C SER A 52 -3.57 -1.36 4.09
N ALA A 53 -3.89 -1.82 5.31
CA ALA A 53 -2.89 -2.50 6.13
C ALA A 53 -2.52 -3.89 5.57
N GLY A 54 -1.22 -4.23 5.62
CA GLY A 54 -0.68 -5.47 5.09
C GLY A 54 0.84 -5.53 5.14
N GLY A 55 1.44 -6.15 4.14
CA GLY A 55 2.86 -5.97 3.82
C GLY A 55 3.09 -4.67 3.03
N GLY A 56 4.14 -4.61 2.23
CA GLY A 56 4.35 -3.55 1.25
C GLY A 56 3.52 -3.75 -0.02
N LEU A 57 3.38 -4.99 -0.51
CA LEU A 57 2.72 -5.32 -1.78
C LEU A 57 1.32 -5.90 -1.62
N THR A 58 1.04 -6.61 -0.53
CA THR A 58 -0.18 -7.40 -0.36
C THR A 58 -0.99 -6.96 0.88
N PRO A 59 -2.34 -6.90 0.79
CA PRO A 59 -3.17 -6.62 1.95
C PRO A 59 -3.24 -7.86 2.85
N TRP A 60 -3.02 -7.69 4.15
CA TRP A 60 -3.21 -8.77 5.12
C TRP A 60 -4.60 -8.69 5.75
N ALA A 61 -4.99 -9.73 6.46
CA ALA A 61 -6.28 -9.79 7.15
C ALA A 61 -6.38 -8.84 8.36
N VAL A 62 -5.25 -8.30 8.80
CA VAL A 62 -5.11 -7.37 9.93
C VAL A 62 -5.84 -6.06 9.67
N ILE A 63 -6.35 -5.44 10.73
CA ILE A 63 -6.88 -4.06 10.67
C ILE A 63 -5.76 -3.12 11.11
N GLY A 64 -5.47 -2.12 10.29
CA GLY A 64 -4.45 -1.12 10.53
C GLY A 64 -4.80 -0.18 11.68
N GLY A 65 -3.82 0.66 12.02
CA GLY A 65 -3.81 1.41 13.27
C GLY A 65 -3.41 0.52 14.47
N TYR A 66 -3.06 1.17 15.57
CA TYR A 66 -2.65 0.46 16.79
C TYR A 66 -3.79 0.27 17.80
N GLY A 67 -5.03 0.55 17.38
CA GLY A 67 -6.23 0.30 18.16
C GLY A 67 -6.53 -1.19 18.37
N THR A 68 -6.95 -1.52 19.59
CA THR A 68 -7.53 -2.82 19.98
C THR A 68 -9.04 -2.84 19.76
N GLN A 69 -9.76 -3.81 20.35
CA GLN A 69 -11.19 -4.03 20.08
C GLN A 69 -12.08 -2.87 20.56
N ASP A 70 -11.63 -2.10 21.54
CA ASP A 70 -12.38 -0.97 22.11
C ASP A 70 -11.87 0.40 21.63
N GLU A 71 -10.94 0.41 20.66
CA GLU A 71 -10.18 1.60 20.29
C GLU A 71 -10.25 1.88 18.79
N ILE A 72 -10.04 3.15 18.45
CA ILE A 72 -9.81 3.60 17.08
C ILE A 72 -8.33 3.86 16.92
N GLY A 73 -7.75 3.38 15.82
CA GLY A 73 -6.36 3.65 15.45
C GLY A 73 -6.28 4.27 14.06
N GLY A 74 -5.19 4.97 13.79
CA GLY A 74 -4.96 5.61 12.50
C GLY A 74 -3.52 5.46 12.07
N ASN A 75 -3.30 5.37 10.75
CA ASN A 75 -1.97 5.49 10.17
C ASN A 75 -1.98 6.50 9.02
N ALA A 76 -0.90 7.24 8.85
CA ALA A 76 -0.55 7.95 7.63
C ALA A 76 0.82 7.46 7.16
N PHE A 77 1.05 7.44 5.85
CA PHE A 77 2.29 6.92 5.30
C PHE A 77 2.73 7.66 4.05
N TYR A 78 4.02 7.53 3.77
CA TYR A 78 4.63 7.87 2.49
C TYR A 78 5.57 6.74 2.08
N SER A 79 5.43 6.29 0.85
CA SER A 79 6.23 5.22 0.25
C SER A 79 6.81 5.69 -1.07
N ARG A 80 8.03 5.24 -1.38
CA ARG A 80 8.68 5.45 -2.67
C ARG A 80 9.22 4.13 -3.21
N VAL A 81 8.90 3.83 -4.46
CA VAL A 81 9.56 2.78 -5.25
C VAL A 81 10.41 3.48 -6.31
N ASN A 82 11.71 3.18 -6.35
CA ASN A 82 12.61 3.62 -7.41
C ASN A 82 13.06 2.41 -8.23
N LEU A 83 12.75 2.42 -9.53
CA LEU A 83 13.13 1.42 -10.51
C LEU A 83 14.06 2.07 -11.55
N PRO A 84 14.70 1.28 -12.45
CA PRO A 84 15.61 1.82 -13.45
C PRO A 84 14.94 2.79 -14.43
N ASP A 85 13.69 2.54 -14.80
CA ASP A 85 12.96 3.32 -15.82
C ASP A 85 11.71 4.04 -15.27
N TYR A 86 11.38 3.86 -13.99
CA TYR A 86 10.16 4.38 -13.37
C TYR A 86 10.38 4.73 -11.90
N HIS A 87 9.56 5.62 -11.37
CA HIS A 87 9.36 5.69 -9.93
C HIS A 87 7.88 5.83 -9.57
N LEU A 88 7.55 5.36 -8.37
CA LEU A 88 6.24 5.50 -7.76
C LEU A 88 6.38 6.22 -6.44
N ASP A 89 5.68 7.33 -6.30
CA ASP A 89 5.42 7.98 -5.01
C ASP A 89 3.99 7.62 -4.58
N ASP A 90 3.81 7.15 -3.35
CA ASP A 90 2.51 6.81 -2.79
C ASP A 90 2.34 7.43 -1.41
N VAL A 91 1.24 8.14 -1.21
CA VAL A 91 0.91 8.81 0.06
C VAL A 91 -0.52 8.47 0.44
N GLY A 92 -0.75 8.17 1.71
CA GLY A 92 -2.08 7.77 2.13
C GLY A 92 -2.28 7.78 3.63
N ALA A 93 -3.50 7.44 4.00
CA ALA A 93 -3.91 7.26 5.37
C ALA A 93 -5.00 6.20 5.49
N LEU A 94 -5.11 5.61 6.67
CA LEU A 94 -6.17 4.69 7.04
C LEU A 94 -6.64 4.95 8.47
N VAL A 95 -7.89 4.57 8.74
CA VAL A 95 -8.48 4.55 10.08
C VAL A 95 -9.06 3.16 10.31
N GLY A 96 -8.65 2.53 11.40
CA GLY A 96 -9.16 1.28 11.91
C GLY A 96 -10.12 1.51 13.06
N PHE A 97 -11.32 0.94 12.99
CA PHE A 97 -12.37 1.05 13.99
C PHE A 97 -12.52 -0.29 14.72
N TYR A 98 -12.28 -0.30 16.03
CA TYR A 98 -12.60 -1.42 16.94
C TYR A 98 -11.98 -2.75 16.51
N ASN A 99 -10.79 -2.68 15.90
CA ASN A 99 -10.13 -3.81 15.25
C ASN A 99 -11.09 -4.63 14.36
N ARG A 100 -12.05 -4.00 13.68
CA ARG A 100 -13.11 -4.68 12.90
C ARG A 100 -13.24 -4.15 11.49
N VAL A 101 -13.21 -2.83 11.32
CA VAL A 101 -13.38 -2.16 10.03
C VAL A 101 -12.19 -1.24 9.79
N GLU A 102 -11.69 -1.21 8.56
CA GLU A 102 -10.66 -0.28 8.10
C GLU A 102 -11.20 0.51 6.91
N VAL A 103 -11.00 1.82 6.94
CA VAL A 103 -11.20 2.72 5.79
C VAL A 103 -9.85 3.31 5.43
N SER A 104 -9.50 3.32 4.15
CA SER A 104 -8.19 3.77 3.66
C SER A 104 -8.31 4.65 2.41
N PHE A 105 -7.34 5.53 2.25
CA PHE A 105 -7.12 6.34 1.06
C PHE A 105 -5.63 6.32 0.71
N ALA A 106 -5.31 6.21 -0.57
CA ALA A 106 -3.96 6.36 -1.09
C ALA A 106 -3.97 7.11 -2.43
N GLN A 107 -2.95 7.92 -2.66
CA GLN A 107 -2.68 8.56 -3.94
C GLN A 107 -1.30 8.15 -4.45
N GLN A 108 -1.32 7.51 -5.60
CA GLN A 108 -0.16 7.02 -6.30
C GLN A 108 0.20 7.97 -7.44
N ARG A 109 1.48 8.29 -7.58
CA ARG A 109 2.04 9.07 -8.68
C ARG A 109 3.13 8.24 -9.33
N PHE A 110 2.79 7.63 -10.47
CA PHE A 110 3.67 6.75 -11.23
C PHE A 110 4.31 7.53 -12.38
N ASN A 111 5.58 7.85 -12.25
CA ASN A 111 6.34 8.61 -13.23
C ASN A 111 7.02 7.67 -14.22
N THR A 112 6.81 7.95 -15.51
CA THR A 112 7.35 7.17 -16.64
C THR A 112 8.75 7.60 -17.08
N GLU A 113 9.35 8.61 -16.45
CA GLU A 113 10.70 9.09 -16.74
C GLU A 113 10.91 9.30 -18.24
N GLN A 114 12.00 8.77 -18.79
CA GLN A 114 12.30 8.84 -20.23
C GLN A 114 11.38 7.95 -21.08
N VAL A 115 10.71 6.96 -20.47
CA VAL A 115 9.77 6.09 -21.17
C VAL A 115 8.56 6.87 -21.65
N GLY A 116 8.10 7.86 -20.89
CA GLY A 116 7.03 8.77 -21.34
C GLY A 116 7.37 9.45 -22.66
N GLY A 117 8.61 9.92 -22.82
CA GLY A 117 9.10 10.48 -24.09
C GLY A 117 9.12 9.46 -25.22
N ALA A 118 9.61 8.25 -24.96
CA ALA A 118 9.63 7.15 -25.93
C ALA A 118 8.23 6.73 -26.40
N LEU A 119 7.21 6.96 -25.58
CA LEU A 119 5.79 6.68 -25.88
C LEU A 119 5.05 7.89 -26.47
N GLY A 120 5.72 9.02 -26.69
CA GLY A 120 5.10 10.25 -27.19
C GLY A 120 4.21 10.98 -26.17
N LEU A 121 4.30 10.62 -24.89
CA LEU A 121 3.57 11.25 -23.78
C LEU A 121 4.33 12.43 -23.16
N GLY A 122 5.64 12.52 -23.45
CA GLY A 122 6.56 13.49 -22.86
C GLY A 122 7.39 12.89 -21.72
N ASN A 123 8.63 13.37 -21.58
CA ASN A 123 9.52 12.93 -20.50
C ASN A 123 8.92 13.31 -19.13
N GLY A 124 8.94 12.38 -18.19
CA GLY A 124 8.39 12.59 -16.85
C GLY A 124 6.86 12.50 -16.79
N PHE A 125 6.21 11.98 -17.83
CA PHE A 125 4.76 11.82 -17.83
C PHE A 125 4.33 10.96 -16.64
N THR A 126 3.39 11.46 -15.84
CA THR A 126 3.01 10.87 -14.57
C THR A 126 1.54 10.48 -14.58
N PHE A 127 1.25 9.22 -14.28
CA PHE A 127 -0.09 8.74 -14.00
C PHE A 127 -0.40 8.98 -12.52
N THR A 128 -1.53 9.62 -12.23
CA THR A 128 -2.03 9.78 -10.86
C THR A 128 -3.22 8.87 -10.64
N GLN A 129 -3.16 7.99 -9.65
CA GLN A 129 -4.25 7.11 -9.26
C GLN A 129 -4.63 7.37 -7.81
N ASN A 130 -5.93 7.58 -7.56
CA ASN A 130 -6.48 7.56 -6.21
C ASN A 130 -7.09 6.18 -5.94
N VAL A 131 -6.87 5.67 -4.72
CA VAL A 131 -7.44 4.42 -4.21
C VAL A 131 -8.22 4.72 -2.93
N ILE A 132 -9.45 4.25 -2.86
CA ILE A 132 -10.29 4.28 -1.67
C ILE A 132 -10.60 2.84 -1.29
N GLY A 133 -10.24 2.44 -0.08
CA GLY A 133 -10.38 1.08 0.40
C GLY A 133 -11.30 0.96 1.61
N VAL A 134 -12.07 -0.13 1.65
CA VAL A 134 -12.76 -0.60 2.86
C VAL A 134 -12.41 -2.07 3.09
N LYS A 135 -12.05 -2.43 4.32
CA LYS A 135 -11.75 -3.80 4.73
C LYS A 135 -12.46 -4.13 6.02
N VAL A 136 -13.00 -5.33 6.12
CA VAL A 136 -13.76 -5.81 7.28
C VAL A 136 -13.19 -7.16 7.71
N ARG A 137 -12.71 -7.23 8.96
CA ARG A 137 -12.36 -8.49 9.60
C ARG A 137 -13.63 -9.28 9.85
N LEU A 138 -13.69 -10.52 9.39
CA LEU A 138 -14.83 -11.41 9.54
C LEU A 138 -14.78 -12.16 10.87
N PHE A 139 -13.65 -12.82 11.13
CA PHE A 139 -13.40 -13.62 12.32
C PHE A 139 -11.90 -13.84 12.51
N GLY A 140 -11.56 -14.43 13.66
CA GLY A 140 -10.18 -14.68 14.08
C GLY A 140 -9.48 -13.42 14.58
N ASP A 141 -8.45 -13.60 15.39
CA ASP A 141 -7.53 -12.57 15.84
C ASP A 141 -6.09 -13.07 15.70
N VAL A 142 -5.29 -12.31 14.94
CA VAL A 142 -3.92 -12.69 14.61
C VAL A 142 -3.04 -12.86 15.86
N VAL A 143 -3.34 -12.14 16.94
CA VAL A 143 -2.57 -12.18 18.18
C VAL A 143 -3.21 -13.11 19.21
N LEU A 144 -4.54 -13.08 19.37
CA LEU A 144 -5.19 -13.75 20.50
C LEU A 144 -5.44 -15.24 20.27
N ASP A 145 -5.72 -15.68 19.04
CA ASP A 145 -6.11 -17.08 18.77
C ASP A 145 -4.89 -18.02 18.63
N GLN A 146 -4.00 -18.08 19.62
CA GLN A 146 -2.75 -18.87 19.55
C GLN A 146 -2.94 -20.36 19.84
N ASP A 147 -4.04 -20.74 20.49
CA ASP A 147 -4.41 -22.12 20.83
C ASP A 147 -5.08 -22.88 19.67
N SER A 148 -5.36 -22.17 18.56
CA SER A 148 -6.03 -22.70 17.38
C SER A 148 -5.24 -22.46 16.10
N TRP A 149 -5.47 -23.28 15.09
CA TRP A 149 -4.96 -23.07 13.72
C TRP A 149 -5.76 -22.01 12.95
N MET A 150 -6.83 -21.47 13.54
CA MET A 150 -7.66 -20.45 12.92
C MET A 150 -6.83 -19.20 12.56
N PRO A 151 -6.78 -18.80 11.28
CA PRO A 151 -6.24 -17.50 10.90
C PRO A 151 -7.26 -16.39 11.16
N GLN A 152 -6.78 -15.16 11.26
CA GLN A 152 -7.64 -14.00 11.08
C GLN A 152 -8.03 -13.89 9.61
N VAL A 153 -9.30 -13.64 9.33
CA VAL A 153 -9.84 -13.52 7.97
C VAL A 153 -10.53 -12.18 7.79
N SER A 154 -10.28 -11.51 6.66
CA SER A 154 -10.94 -10.27 6.27
C SER A 154 -11.32 -10.26 4.81
N ILE A 155 -12.35 -9.51 4.46
CA ILE A 155 -12.67 -9.13 3.08
C ILE A 155 -12.43 -7.65 2.88
N GLY A 156 -12.13 -7.24 1.65
CA GLY A 156 -12.03 -5.83 1.33
C GLY A 156 -12.37 -5.51 -0.12
N ILE A 157 -12.64 -4.22 -0.33
CA ILE A 157 -12.86 -3.62 -1.64
C ILE A 157 -11.94 -2.41 -1.76
N GLN A 158 -11.33 -2.23 -2.93
CA GLN A 158 -10.58 -1.03 -3.29
C GLN A 158 -11.16 -0.45 -4.57
N HIS A 159 -11.74 0.75 -4.48
CA HIS A 159 -12.11 1.54 -5.64
C HIS A 159 -10.92 2.39 -6.10
N LYS A 160 -10.67 2.41 -7.40
CA LYS A 160 -9.48 3.02 -7.98
C LYS A 160 -9.86 3.89 -9.16
N LYS A 161 -9.25 5.07 -9.27
CA LYS A 161 -9.47 5.99 -10.38
C LYS A 161 -8.17 6.67 -10.81
N ASN A 162 -7.89 6.59 -12.10
CA ASN A 162 -6.73 7.20 -12.74
C ASN A 162 -7.11 8.52 -13.44
N ASP A 163 -6.18 9.46 -13.54
CA ASP A 163 -6.41 10.77 -14.17
C ASP A 163 -6.17 10.80 -15.70
N GLN A 164 -5.60 9.75 -16.29
CA GLN A 164 -5.20 9.72 -17.71
C GLN A 164 -6.14 8.91 -18.62
N ALA A 165 -7.45 9.13 -18.53
CA ALA A 165 -8.44 8.32 -19.25
C ALA A 165 -8.22 8.22 -20.78
N ALA A 166 -7.76 9.29 -21.43
CA ALA A 166 -7.48 9.27 -22.87
C ALA A 166 -6.28 8.38 -23.22
N VAL A 167 -5.19 8.48 -22.45
CA VAL A 167 -3.98 7.65 -22.64
C VAL A 167 -4.29 6.19 -22.36
N LEU A 168 -5.05 5.91 -21.29
CA LEU A 168 -5.45 4.55 -20.94
C LEU A 168 -6.30 3.89 -22.04
N ARG A 169 -7.26 4.62 -22.62
CA ARG A 169 -8.02 4.12 -23.78
C ARG A 169 -7.14 3.88 -25.00
N PHE A 170 -6.16 4.76 -25.24
CA PHE A 170 -5.23 4.62 -26.36
C PHE A 170 -4.37 3.36 -26.25
N ILE A 171 -3.90 2.99 -25.05
CA ILE A 171 -3.14 1.76 -24.81
C ILE A 171 -4.01 0.49 -24.71
N GLY A 172 -5.33 0.62 -24.91
CA GLY A 172 -6.27 -0.50 -25.01
C GLY A 172 -7.09 -0.79 -23.75
N ALA A 173 -6.88 -0.08 -22.64
CA ALA A 173 -7.68 -0.25 -21.43
C ALA A 173 -9.15 0.14 -21.68
N LYS A 174 -10.08 -0.55 -21.01
CA LYS A 174 -11.52 -0.31 -21.21
C LYS A 174 -12.07 0.78 -20.28
N SER A 175 -11.40 1.02 -19.16
CA SER A 175 -11.80 2.01 -18.16
C SER A 175 -10.58 2.57 -17.42
N ASP A 176 -10.66 3.82 -17.01
CA ASP A 176 -9.72 4.52 -16.12
C ASP A 176 -10.02 4.30 -14.63
N GLN A 177 -11.14 3.65 -14.32
CA GLN A 177 -11.55 3.32 -12.97
C GLN A 177 -12.06 1.88 -12.85
N GLY A 178 -11.98 1.33 -11.64
CA GLY A 178 -12.45 -0.03 -11.36
C GLY A 178 -12.34 -0.40 -9.89
N ASN A 179 -12.83 -1.60 -9.56
CA ASN A 179 -12.82 -2.13 -8.21
C ASN A 179 -11.95 -3.38 -8.15
N ASP A 180 -11.21 -3.54 -7.06
CA ASP A 180 -10.63 -4.83 -6.68
C ASP A 180 -11.39 -5.34 -5.45
N TYR A 181 -11.76 -6.62 -5.47
CA TYR A 181 -12.34 -7.31 -4.32
C TYR A 181 -11.33 -8.32 -3.82
N TYR A 182 -11.18 -8.50 -2.52
CA TYR A 182 -10.25 -9.49 -1.99
C TYR A 182 -10.72 -10.12 -0.70
N ILE A 183 -10.17 -11.30 -0.42
CA ILE A 183 -10.21 -11.98 0.86
C ILE A 183 -8.78 -12.31 1.27
N SER A 184 -8.43 -12.02 2.52
CA SER A 184 -7.12 -12.32 3.10
C SER A 184 -7.27 -13.18 4.34
N ALA A 185 -6.35 -14.12 4.53
CA ALA A 185 -6.20 -14.94 5.71
C ALA A 185 -4.77 -14.81 6.25
N THR A 186 -4.62 -14.37 7.49
CA THR A 186 -3.32 -14.13 8.13
C THR A 186 -3.22 -14.90 9.43
N LYS A 187 -2.11 -15.63 9.61
CA LYS A 187 -1.79 -16.32 10.87
C LYS A 187 -0.43 -15.90 11.36
N LEU A 188 -0.35 -15.49 12.62
CA LEU A 188 0.91 -15.38 13.36
C LEU A 188 1.05 -16.62 14.24
N PHE A 189 2.09 -17.39 13.99
CA PHE A 189 2.58 -18.46 14.84
C PHE A 189 3.55 -17.87 15.86
N LEU A 190 3.02 -17.43 17.00
CA LEU A 190 3.78 -16.60 17.95
C LEU A 190 5.01 -17.32 18.52
N SER A 191 4.92 -18.63 18.79
CA SER A 191 6.07 -19.40 19.31
C SER A 191 7.19 -19.59 18.29
N GLN A 192 6.87 -19.51 16.99
CA GLN A 192 7.84 -19.53 15.89
C GLN A 192 8.22 -18.13 15.40
N SER A 193 7.57 -17.08 15.92
CA SER A 193 7.76 -15.71 15.45
C SER A 193 7.53 -15.58 13.93
N LEU A 194 6.59 -16.36 13.39
CA LEU A 194 6.34 -16.49 11.94
C LEU A 194 4.92 -16.05 11.60
N LEU A 195 4.79 -15.07 10.73
CA LEU A 195 3.53 -14.65 10.13
C LEU A 195 3.44 -15.17 8.70
N VAL A 196 2.29 -15.76 8.36
CA VAL A 196 1.95 -16.20 7.01
C VAL A 196 0.64 -15.54 6.59
N ASN A 197 0.61 -15.01 5.38
CA ASN A 197 -0.57 -14.41 4.77
C ASN A 197 -0.84 -15.04 3.40
N ALA A 198 -2.12 -15.25 3.10
CA ALA A 198 -2.61 -15.58 1.78
C ALA A 198 -3.78 -14.67 1.42
N THR A 199 -3.81 -14.18 0.18
CA THR A 199 -4.84 -13.30 -0.34
C THR A 199 -5.29 -13.77 -1.71
N LEU A 200 -6.61 -13.84 -1.91
CA LEU A 200 -7.20 -14.00 -3.23
C LEU A 200 -7.87 -12.69 -3.62
N ARG A 201 -7.46 -12.13 -4.76
CA ARG A 201 -7.97 -10.86 -5.29
C ARG A 201 -8.71 -11.09 -6.60
N TYR A 202 -9.94 -10.60 -6.70
CA TYR A 202 -10.72 -10.59 -7.93
C TYR A 202 -10.59 -9.20 -8.58
N THR A 203 -9.87 -9.12 -9.70
CA THR A 203 -9.51 -7.84 -10.33
C THR A 203 -9.51 -7.87 -11.87
N LYS A 204 -9.62 -6.68 -12.48
CA LYS A 204 -9.35 -6.39 -13.90
C LYS A 204 -8.21 -5.39 -14.08
N ALA A 205 -7.55 -5.00 -13.00
CA ALA A 205 -6.61 -3.89 -12.97
C ALA A 205 -5.29 -4.25 -13.68
N ASN A 206 -4.79 -3.33 -14.51
CA ASN A 206 -3.48 -3.45 -15.13
C ASN A 206 -2.46 -2.64 -14.31
N GLN A 207 -1.33 -3.22 -13.91
CA GLN A 207 -0.34 -2.63 -13.01
C GLN A 207 -1.03 -1.98 -11.81
N ILE A 208 -1.81 -2.79 -11.09
CA ILE A 208 -2.60 -2.36 -9.92
C ILE A 208 -3.62 -1.22 -10.20
N GLY A 209 -3.93 -0.96 -11.48
CA GLY A 209 -4.89 0.05 -11.94
C GLY A 209 -4.22 1.26 -12.59
N ILE A 210 -2.89 1.41 -12.44
CA ILE A 210 -2.11 2.51 -13.03
C ILE A 210 -2.27 2.54 -14.55
N LEU A 211 -2.35 1.37 -15.19
CA LEU A 211 -2.59 1.22 -16.63
C LEU A 211 -4.06 0.90 -16.96
N GLY A 212 -4.98 1.32 -16.09
CA GLY A 212 -6.43 1.17 -16.28
C GLY A 212 -6.95 -0.25 -16.01
N PHE A 213 -8.19 -0.49 -16.43
CA PHE A 213 -8.94 -1.70 -16.14
C PHE A 213 -9.42 -2.40 -17.42
N GLY A 214 -9.26 -3.72 -17.44
CA GLY A 214 -9.52 -4.54 -18.61
C GLY A 214 -8.58 -4.18 -19.77
N GLY A 215 -8.84 -4.74 -20.94
CA GLY A 215 -8.01 -4.50 -22.10
C GLY A 215 -8.57 -5.08 -23.39
N ASP A 216 -7.79 -4.92 -24.45
CA ASP A 216 -8.01 -5.50 -25.77
C ASP A 216 -7.91 -7.03 -25.77
N LYS A 217 -7.08 -7.65 -24.90
CA LYS A 217 -7.02 -9.11 -24.77
C LYS A 217 -8.10 -9.69 -23.88
N ASN A 218 -8.43 -9.00 -22.77
CA ASN A 218 -9.39 -9.51 -21.79
C ASN A 218 -10.06 -8.37 -21.02
N ASN A 219 -11.37 -8.46 -20.79
CA ASN A 219 -12.12 -7.48 -19.99
C ASN A 219 -12.96 -8.16 -18.90
N THR A 220 -12.55 -9.34 -18.43
CA THR A 220 -13.24 -10.14 -17.42
C THR A 220 -12.44 -10.14 -16.13
N TYR A 221 -13.12 -10.15 -14.99
CA TYR A 221 -12.45 -10.22 -13.70
C TYR A 221 -11.77 -11.58 -13.54
N LYS A 222 -10.56 -11.57 -12.98
CA LYS A 222 -9.74 -12.76 -12.75
C LYS A 222 -9.39 -12.88 -11.27
N PRO A 223 -9.43 -14.10 -10.72
CA PRO A 223 -8.86 -14.37 -9.41
C PRO A 223 -7.33 -14.42 -9.52
N GLU A 224 -6.66 -13.59 -8.72
CA GLU A 224 -5.21 -13.44 -8.67
C GLU A 224 -4.74 -13.71 -7.25
N PHE A 225 -3.74 -14.58 -7.10
CA PHE A 225 -3.22 -14.98 -5.79
C PHE A 225 -2.10 -14.05 -5.33
N ALA A 226 -2.04 -13.78 -4.04
CA ALA A 226 -0.93 -13.12 -3.39
C ALA A 226 -0.63 -13.77 -2.04
N GLY A 227 0.62 -13.67 -1.59
CA GLY A 227 1.04 -14.24 -0.31
C GLY A 227 2.25 -13.55 0.27
N SER A 228 2.39 -13.66 1.58
CA SER A 228 3.50 -13.08 2.33
C SER A 228 3.94 -14.02 3.43
N VAL A 229 5.25 -14.01 3.70
CA VAL A 229 5.81 -14.62 4.91
C VAL A 229 6.66 -13.56 5.60
N ALA A 230 6.49 -13.39 6.90
CA ALA A 230 7.29 -12.49 7.71
C ALA A 230 7.80 -13.20 8.97
N TYR A 231 9.06 -13.01 9.30
CA TYR A 231 9.70 -13.52 10.50
C TYR A 231 10.04 -12.36 11.43
N LEU A 232 9.52 -12.40 12.65
CA LEU A 232 9.77 -11.39 13.69
C LEU A 232 11.10 -11.72 14.38
N LEU A 233 12.15 -10.98 14.03
CA LEU A 233 13.47 -11.10 14.67
C LEU A 233 13.43 -10.62 16.13
N SER A 234 12.56 -9.64 16.40
CA SER A 234 12.26 -9.14 17.74
C SER A 234 10.89 -8.47 17.72
N ARG A 235 10.46 -7.90 18.86
CA ARG A 235 9.22 -7.10 18.93
C ARG A 235 9.21 -5.88 17.99
N ASN A 236 10.39 -5.43 17.53
CA ASN A 236 10.55 -4.18 16.78
C ASN A 236 11.11 -4.42 15.38
N TRP A 237 11.50 -5.64 15.02
CA TRP A 237 12.12 -5.95 13.73
C TRP A 237 11.45 -7.17 13.10
N ALA A 238 11.07 -7.03 11.83
CA ALA A 238 10.60 -8.14 11.01
C ALA A 238 11.34 -8.15 9.66
N ILE A 239 11.54 -9.34 9.12
CA ILE A 239 11.99 -9.53 7.73
C ILE A 239 10.98 -10.41 7.02
N GLY A 240 10.86 -10.30 5.70
CA GLY A 240 9.91 -11.12 4.98
C GLY A 240 10.04 -11.04 3.48
N ALA A 241 9.13 -11.71 2.80
CA ALA A 241 9.02 -11.69 1.36
C ALA A 241 7.56 -11.77 0.94
N GLU A 242 7.23 -11.14 -0.17
CA GLU A 242 5.90 -11.12 -0.74
C GLU A 242 5.88 -11.57 -2.20
N TYR A 243 4.75 -12.14 -2.59
CA TYR A 243 4.40 -12.48 -3.96
C TYR A 243 3.02 -11.93 -4.28
N ARG A 244 2.89 -11.35 -5.47
CA ARG A 244 1.61 -10.87 -5.99
C ARG A 244 1.47 -11.22 -7.47
N GLN A 245 0.50 -12.08 -7.76
CA GLN A 245 0.08 -12.38 -9.12
C GLN A 245 -0.69 -11.20 -9.71
N LYS A 246 -0.57 -11.01 -11.03
CA LYS A 246 -1.30 -9.96 -11.76
C LYS A 246 -1.93 -10.50 -13.03
N PRO A 247 -3.08 -9.93 -13.44
CA PRO A 247 -3.69 -10.28 -14.70
C PRO A 247 -2.88 -9.70 -15.84
N ASN A 248 -3.05 -10.28 -17.02
CA ASN A 248 -2.49 -9.75 -18.26
C ASN A 248 -3.64 -9.49 -19.24
N ASN A 249 -4.06 -8.23 -19.34
CA ASN A 249 -5.22 -7.84 -20.13
C ASN A 249 -4.87 -7.00 -21.37
N LEU A 250 -3.65 -6.47 -21.46
CA LEU A 250 -3.23 -5.58 -22.54
C LEU A 250 -2.37 -6.30 -23.59
N GLY A 251 -2.63 -5.96 -24.86
CA GLY A 251 -1.84 -6.33 -26.03
C GLY A 251 -0.40 -5.83 -25.93
N ILE A 252 -0.31 -4.54 -25.65
CA ILE A 252 0.91 -3.72 -25.74
C ILE A 252 1.89 -3.92 -24.57
N ALA A 253 1.39 -4.36 -23.42
CA ALA A 253 2.18 -4.50 -22.20
C ALA A 253 1.86 -5.84 -21.53
N ARG A 254 2.79 -6.79 -21.63
CA ARG A 254 2.72 -8.04 -20.86
C ARG A 254 2.99 -7.74 -19.39
N GLU A 255 2.13 -8.18 -18.49
CA GLU A 255 2.42 -8.07 -17.07
C GLU A 255 3.11 -9.32 -16.54
N ASP A 256 4.14 -9.10 -15.73
CA ASP A 256 4.77 -10.12 -14.91
C ASP A 256 4.29 -9.97 -13.45
N ASN A 257 4.42 -11.04 -12.67
CA ASN A 257 4.10 -11.02 -11.25
C ASN A 257 5.13 -10.20 -10.47
N TRP A 258 4.73 -9.73 -9.30
CA TRP A 258 5.58 -8.94 -8.41
C TRP A 258 6.09 -9.76 -7.24
N TYR A 259 7.34 -9.49 -6.87
CA TYR A 259 8.01 -10.09 -5.73
C TYR A 259 8.73 -9.00 -4.94
N ASP A 260 8.87 -9.20 -3.64
CA ASP A 260 9.80 -8.43 -2.83
C ASP A 260 10.45 -9.27 -1.74
N ALA A 261 11.53 -8.71 -1.19
CA ALA A 261 12.06 -9.08 0.11
C ALA A 261 12.23 -7.80 0.94
N PHE A 262 11.72 -7.79 2.16
CA PHE A 262 11.63 -6.59 2.99
C PHE A 262 12.23 -6.77 4.39
N VAL A 263 12.57 -5.64 4.99
CA VAL A 263 12.81 -5.46 6.42
C VAL A 263 11.92 -4.33 6.92
N ALA A 264 11.26 -4.56 8.05
CA ALA A 264 10.43 -3.59 8.74
C ALA A 264 10.97 -3.37 10.15
N TRP A 265 11.03 -2.11 10.56
CA TRP A 265 11.49 -1.69 11.87
C TRP A 265 10.51 -0.70 12.50
N ALA A 266 10.05 -0.99 13.71
CA ALA A 266 9.18 -0.12 14.48
C ALA A 266 9.91 0.35 15.75
N PRO A 267 10.58 1.52 15.73
CA PRO A 267 11.24 2.06 16.93
C PRO A 267 10.25 2.38 18.06
N THR A 268 9.02 2.74 17.71
CA THR A 268 7.96 3.09 18.65
C THR A 268 6.62 2.53 18.17
N LYS A 269 5.57 2.63 18.98
CA LYS A 269 4.19 2.34 18.55
C LYS A 269 3.66 3.31 17.51
N HIS A 270 4.28 4.46 17.33
CA HIS A 270 3.76 5.52 16.47
C HIS A 270 4.52 5.64 15.15
N VAL A 271 5.61 4.90 14.97
CA VAL A 271 6.49 5.03 13.81
C VAL A 271 6.98 3.66 13.36
N SER A 272 6.83 3.35 12.09
CA SER A 272 7.48 2.23 11.43
C SER A 272 8.15 2.65 10.13
N LEU A 273 9.27 2.00 9.84
CA LEU A 273 10.04 2.13 8.61
C LEU A 273 10.11 0.78 7.92
N THR A 274 9.93 0.78 6.61
CA THR A 274 10.04 -0.44 5.78
C THR A 274 11.00 -0.17 4.64
N LEU A 275 11.91 -1.10 4.40
CA LEU A 275 12.80 -1.11 3.25
C LEU A 275 12.65 -2.45 2.53
N ALA A 276 12.53 -2.44 1.22
CA ALA A 276 12.43 -3.66 0.43
C ALA A 276 13.22 -3.56 -0.87
N TYR A 277 13.65 -4.72 -1.36
CA TYR A 277 14.10 -4.89 -2.74
C TYR A 277 12.98 -5.55 -3.53
N VAL A 278 12.53 -4.89 -4.59
CA VAL A 278 11.37 -5.31 -5.39
C VAL A 278 11.82 -5.82 -6.76
N ASP A 279 11.17 -6.88 -7.24
CA ASP A 279 11.20 -7.30 -8.64
C ASP A 279 9.79 -7.17 -9.21
N LEU A 280 9.59 -6.11 -9.99
CA LEU A 280 8.30 -5.78 -10.61
C LEU A 280 8.21 -6.26 -12.06
N GLY A 281 9.22 -6.99 -12.55
CA GLY A 281 9.26 -7.60 -13.87
C GLY A 281 9.11 -6.60 -15.02
N ASN A 282 8.21 -6.87 -15.96
CA ASN A 282 7.87 -5.96 -17.04
C ASN A 282 6.82 -4.90 -16.62
N ILE A 283 7.15 -3.65 -16.90
CA ILE A 283 6.23 -2.51 -16.78
C ILE A 283 6.23 -1.77 -18.12
N VAL A 284 5.06 -1.70 -18.76
CA VAL A 284 4.88 -1.11 -20.09
C VAL A 284 5.84 -1.74 -21.12
N ILE A 285 6.79 -0.97 -21.65
CA ILE A 285 7.76 -1.39 -22.68
C ILE A 285 9.14 -1.77 -22.10
N LYS A 286 9.35 -1.62 -20.79
CA LYS A 286 10.63 -1.88 -20.14
C LYS A 286 10.55 -3.13 -19.28
N ARG A 287 11.56 -3.98 -19.45
CA ARG A 287 11.72 -5.25 -18.74
C ARG A 287 12.64 -5.07 -17.54
N GLN A 288 12.67 -6.06 -16.64
CA GLN A 288 13.63 -6.14 -15.54
C GLN A 288 13.59 -4.94 -14.58
N GLN A 289 12.39 -4.54 -14.18
CA GLN A 289 12.20 -3.44 -13.25
C GLN A 289 12.43 -3.90 -11.81
N ARG A 290 13.70 -3.84 -11.40
CA ARG A 290 14.15 -4.20 -10.05
C ARG A 290 14.75 -3.01 -9.35
N GLY A 291 14.41 -2.80 -8.09
CA GLY A 291 14.87 -1.62 -7.38
C GLY A 291 14.48 -1.60 -5.92
N MET A 292 14.54 -0.40 -5.33
CA MET A 292 14.32 -0.20 -3.91
C MET A 292 12.93 0.35 -3.65
N TYR A 293 12.29 -0.17 -2.62
CA TYR A 293 11.12 0.40 -1.98
C TYR A 293 11.50 0.88 -0.58
N ALA A 294 11.05 2.07 -0.20
CA ALA A 294 11.18 2.58 1.15
C ALA A 294 9.84 3.20 1.59
N SER A 295 9.48 3.02 2.86
CA SER A 295 8.26 3.59 3.42
C SER A 295 8.48 4.06 4.85
N VAL A 296 7.81 5.15 5.18
CA VAL A 296 7.63 5.64 6.55
C VAL A 296 6.13 5.68 6.83
N GLN A 297 5.75 5.15 7.98
CA GLN A 297 4.39 5.18 8.48
C GLN A 297 4.40 5.76 9.89
N VAL A 298 3.44 6.65 10.13
CA VAL A 298 3.16 7.20 11.45
C VAL A 298 1.72 6.90 11.85
N GLY A 299 1.47 6.64 13.12
CA GLY A 299 0.13 6.27 13.56
C GLY A 299 -0.10 6.41 15.05
N PHE A 300 -1.32 6.10 15.47
CA PHE A 300 -1.76 6.00 16.87
C PHE A 300 -2.74 4.83 17.04
#